data_AF-A0A497QDI8-F1
#
_entry.id   AF-A0A497QDI8-F1
#
_cell.length_a   1.000
_cell.length_b   1.000
_cell.length_c   1.000
_cell.angle_alpha   90.00
_cell.angle_beta   90.00
_cell.angle_gamma   90.00
#
_symmetry.space_group_name_H-M   'P 1'
#
loop_
_entity.id
_entity.type
_entity.pdbx_description
1 polymer ?
#
loop_
_entity_poly.entity_id
_entity_poly.type
_entity_poly.pdbx_seq_one_letter_code
_entity_poly.pdbx_strand_id
1 'polypeptide(L)'
;MYIKKMGKLSYNITGLEEFIISFQEYCVPCEYQGKCKYGKNQPFQISLDCKEISAAAEKKKAEQMEKLGNKHPDWDWEMREKKSKVSKSQVYSLLWAEKVKKLKDEIFCLNSRKLDSMLTAQRGEIWWSDFRESLTEIDKECSKIY
;
A
#
# COMPACT_ATOMS: atom_id res chain seq x y z
N MET A 1 -1.74 19.72 12.60
CA MET A 1 -1.23 18.62 11.76
C MET A 1 -0.59 17.60 12.68
N TYR A 2 -1.16 16.41 12.82
CA TYR A 2 -0.63 15.36 13.70
C TYR A 2 0.18 14.38 12.86
N ILE A 3 1.47 14.22 13.18
CA ILE A 3 2.38 13.27 12.54
C ILE A 3 2.51 12.06 13.45
N LYS A 4 2.09 10.87 13.00
CA LYS A 4 2.29 9.62 13.74
C LYS A 4 3.38 8.81 13.02
N LYS A 5 4.43 8.43 13.76
CA LYS A 5 5.54 7.60 13.26
C LYS A 5 5.28 6.15 13.61
N MET A 6 5.38 5.24 12.63
CA MET A 6 5.32 3.79 12.84
C MET A 6 6.33 3.10 11.92
N GLY A 7 7.32 2.45 12.52
CA GLY A 7 8.51 2.00 11.78
C GLY A 7 9.27 3.19 11.20
N LYS A 8 9.74 3.08 9.95
CA LYS A 8 10.36 4.18 9.21
C LYS A 8 9.36 4.98 8.36
N LEU A 9 8.08 4.62 8.36
CA LEU A 9 7.07 5.43 7.70
C LEU A 9 6.40 6.38 8.71
N SER A 10 6.05 7.57 8.21
CA SER A 10 5.23 8.53 8.94
C SER A 10 3.98 8.79 8.14
N TYR A 11 2.85 8.95 8.81
CA TYR A 11 1.65 9.41 8.14
C TYR A 11 1.07 10.64 8.81
N ASN A 12 0.50 11.52 7.98
CA ASN A 12 -0.13 12.76 8.39
C ASN A 12 -1.61 12.69 8.05
N ILE A 13 -2.44 13.10 9.01
CA ILE A 13 -3.87 13.29 8.79
C ILE A 13 -4.05 14.69 8.19
N THR A 14 -4.53 14.76 6.95
CA THR A 14 -4.73 16.02 6.22
C THR A 14 -6.19 16.47 6.18
N GLY A 15 -7.12 15.52 6.34
CA GLY A 15 -8.56 15.74 6.42
C GLY A 15 -9.21 14.74 7.37
N LEU A 16 -10.54 14.69 7.41
CA LEU A 16 -11.27 13.73 8.26
C LEU A 16 -11.05 12.27 7.83
N GLU A 17 -10.86 12.04 6.52
CA GLU A 17 -10.69 10.70 5.94
C GLU A 17 -9.41 10.57 5.10
N GLU A 18 -8.54 11.59 5.10
CA GLU A 18 -7.39 11.71 4.20
C GLU A 18 -6.06 11.59 4.96
N PHE A 19 -5.17 10.77 4.41
CA PHE A 19 -3.88 10.42 5.00
C PHE A 19 -2.77 10.54 3.96
N ILE A 20 -1.67 11.18 4.34
CA ILE A 20 -0.44 11.19 3.53
C ILE A 20 0.58 10.30 4.22
N ILE A 21 0.99 9.21 3.57
CA ILE A 21 2.08 8.35 4.03
C ILE A 21 3.37 8.82 3.38
N SER A 22 4.36 9.18 4.20
CA SER A 22 5.66 9.69 3.79
C SER A 22 6.76 8.63 3.98
N PHE A 23 7.50 8.40 2.91
CA PHE A 23 8.67 7.51 2.85
C PHE A 23 9.97 8.28 3.10
N GLN A 24 9.90 9.41 3.81
CA GLN A 24 11.04 10.31 4.01
C GLN A 24 12.25 9.63 4.67
N GLU A 25 12.04 8.77 5.66
CA GLU A 25 13.13 8.06 6.35
C GLU A 25 13.84 7.06 5.42
N TYR A 26 13.24 6.71 4.28
CA TYR A 26 13.86 5.93 3.22
C TYR A 26 14.57 6.80 2.16
N CYS A 27 14.34 8.11 2.17
CA CYS A 27 14.95 9.10 1.29
C CYS A 27 16.23 9.72 1.90
N VAL A 28 16.91 8.99 2.80
CA VAL A 28 18.20 9.38 3.41
C VAL A 28 19.36 9.23 2.42
N PRO A 29 20.49 9.93 2.65
CA PRO A 29 21.68 9.80 1.83
C PRO A 29 22.15 8.36 1.74
N CYS A 30 22.03 7.80 0.54
CA CYS A 30 22.66 6.56 0.13
C CYS A 30 23.35 6.80 -1.20
N GLU A 31 24.29 5.94 -1.58
CA GLU A 31 25.07 6.03 -2.82
C GLU A 31 24.21 6.14 -4.09
N TYR A 32 22.93 5.78 -3.99
CA TYR A 32 21.94 5.80 -5.06
C TYR A 32 21.02 7.04 -5.05
N GLN A 33 21.11 7.93 -4.05
CA GLN A 33 20.21 9.08 -3.89
C GLN A 33 20.34 10.08 -5.06
N GLY A 34 21.55 10.29 -5.59
CA GLY A 34 21.76 11.15 -6.77
C GLY A 34 21.06 10.67 -8.05
N LYS A 35 20.51 9.44 -8.04
CA LYS A 35 19.77 8.83 -9.16
C LYS A 35 18.27 8.66 -8.87
N CYS A 36 17.80 9.00 -7.67
CA CYS A 36 16.39 8.99 -7.30
C CYS A 36 15.75 10.35 -7.58
N LYS A 37 14.50 10.37 -8.08
CA LYS A 37 13.72 11.60 -8.19
C LYS A 37 13.37 12.19 -6.82
N TYR A 38 13.22 11.33 -5.82
CA TYR A 38 12.89 11.69 -4.45
C TYR A 38 14.13 11.79 -3.56
N GLY A 39 14.12 12.72 -2.62
CA GLY A 39 15.24 12.97 -1.71
C GLY A 39 14.80 13.68 -0.43
N LYS A 40 15.77 14.04 0.42
CA LYS A 40 15.49 14.68 1.73
C LYS A 40 14.58 15.91 1.67
N ASN A 41 14.70 16.71 0.60
CA ASN A 41 13.93 17.95 0.43
C ASN A 41 12.57 17.73 -0.26
N GLN A 42 12.39 16.60 -0.93
CA GLN A 42 11.14 16.20 -1.58
C GLN A 42 10.98 14.68 -1.44
N PRO A 43 10.50 14.22 -0.27
CA PRO A 43 10.37 12.79 -0.01
C PRO A 43 9.27 12.20 -0.89
N PHE A 44 9.39 10.90 -1.16
CA PHE A 44 8.28 10.16 -1.77
C PHE A 44 7.12 10.10 -0.79
N GLN A 45 5.94 10.52 -1.25
CA GLN A 45 4.72 10.53 -0.47
C GLN A 45 3.58 9.95 -1.30
N ILE A 46 2.67 9.24 -0.63
CA ILE A 46 1.42 8.76 -1.22
C ILE A 46 0.26 9.36 -0.44
N SER A 47 -0.76 9.78 -1.16
CA SER A 47 -2.05 10.14 -0.58
C SER A 47 -2.98 8.93 -0.63
N LEU A 48 -3.70 8.74 0.46
CA LEU A 48 -4.66 7.66 0.66
C LEU A 48 -5.86 8.20 1.44
N ASP A 49 -7.06 7.83 1.04
CA ASP A 49 -8.27 8.10 1.82
C ASP A 49 -9.02 6.82 2.22
N CYS A 50 -9.94 6.94 3.19
CA CYS A 50 -10.73 5.79 3.67
C CYS A 50 -11.59 5.16 2.57
N LYS A 51 -12.07 5.94 1.59
CA LYS A 51 -12.86 5.42 0.47
C LYS A 51 -12.00 4.59 -0.47
N GLU A 52 -10.73 4.97 -0.66
CA GLU A 52 -9.77 4.16 -1.43
C GLU A 52 -9.48 2.81 -0.77
N ILE A 53 -9.41 2.75 0.57
CA ILE A 53 -9.25 1.47 1.29
C ILE A 53 -10.49 0.59 1.09
N SER A 54 -11.68 1.17 1.27
CA SER A 54 -12.95 0.47 1.07
C SER A 54 -13.12 -0.02 -0.37
N ALA A 55 -12.88 0.83 -1.36
CA ALA A 55 -12.94 0.48 -2.77
C ALA A 55 -11.93 -0.63 -3.14
N ALA A 56 -10.73 -0.61 -2.55
CA ALA A 56 -9.75 -1.67 -2.72
C ALA A 56 -10.24 -3.01 -2.12
N ALA A 57 -10.92 -2.96 -0.98
CA ALA A 57 -11.53 -4.14 -0.36
C ALA A 57 -12.68 -4.71 -1.21
N GLU A 58 -13.58 -3.86 -1.71
CA GLU A 58 -14.68 -4.24 -2.59
C GLU A 58 -14.17 -4.84 -3.90
N LYS A 59 -13.19 -4.21 -4.54
CA LYS A 59 -12.53 -4.72 -5.74
C LYS A 59 -11.94 -6.10 -5.50
N LYS A 60 -11.24 -6.30 -4.39
CA LYS A 60 -10.69 -7.63 -4.04
C LYS A 60 -11.78 -8.65 -3.75
N LYS A 61 -12.91 -8.24 -3.18
CA LYS A 61 -14.05 -9.13 -2.91
C LYS A 61 -14.68 -9.56 -4.23
N ALA A 62 -14.93 -8.63 -5.14
CA ALA A 62 -15.44 -8.90 -6.49
C ALA A 62 -14.53 -9.86 -7.27
N GLU A 63 -13.22 -9.61 -7.30
CA GLU A 63 -12.24 -10.51 -7.93
C GLU A 63 -12.29 -11.93 -7.34
N GLN A 64 -12.52 -12.07 -6.03
CA GLN A 64 -12.64 -13.39 -5.41
C GLN A 64 -13.98 -14.07 -5.69
N MET A 65 -15.07 -13.30 -5.72
CA MET A 65 -16.39 -13.82 -6.11
C MET A 65 -16.36 -14.34 -7.55
N GLU A 66 -15.71 -13.63 -8.46
CA GLU A 66 -15.53 -14.05 -9.85
C GLU A 66 -14.69 -15.34 -9.93
N LYS A 67 -13.55 -15.40 -9.21
CA LYS A 67 -12.73 -16.62 -9.14
C LYS A 67 -13.49 -17.81 -8.59
N LEU A 68 -14.32 -17.62 -7.57
CA LEU A 68 -15.17 -18.67 -7.02
C LEU A 68 -16.25 -19.06 -8.00
N GLY A 69 -16.88 -18.12 -8.71
CA GLY A 69 -17.87 -18.42 -9.75
C GLY A 69 -17.29 -19.21 -10.92
N ASN A 70 -16.05 -18.92 -11.32
CA ASN A 70 -15.36 -19.69 -12.35
C ASN A 70 -14.98 -21.11 -11.89
N LYS A 71 -14.74 -21.31 -10.59
CA LYS A 71 -14.44 -22.63 -10.01
C LYS A 71 -15.69 -23.42 -9.65
N HIS A 72 -16.76 -22.74 -9.29
CA HIS A 72 -18.03 -23.28 -8.83
C HIS A 72 -19.19 -22.57 -9.56
N PRO A 73 -19.44 -22.90 -10.84
CA PRO A 73 -20.47 -22.24 -11.64
C PRO A 73 -21.89 -22.43 -11.09
N ASP A 74 -22.10 -23.50 -10.33
CA ASP A 74 -23.34 -23.89 -9.67
C ASP A 74 -23.68 -23.07 -8.42
N TRP A 75 -22.70 -22.37 -7.84
CA TRP A 75 -22.96 -21.53 -6.67
C TRP A 75 -23.72 -20.28 -7.06
N ASP A 76 -24.74 -19.92 -6.30
CA ASP A 76 -25.44 -18.64 -6.44
C ASP A 76 -24.60 -17.46 -5.90
N TRP A 77 -25.14 -16.25 -6.04
CA TRP A 77 -24.46 -15.03 -5.61
C TRP A 77 -24.21 -15.00 -4.10
N GLU A 78 -25.19 -15.40 -3.27
CA GLU A 78 -25.07 -15.37 -1.81
C GLU A 78 -24.01 -16.34 -1.30
N MET A 79 -23.94 -17.55 -1.87
CA MET A 79 -22.90 -18.53 -1.54
C MET A 79 -21.50 -18.00 -1.90
N ARG A 80 -21.35 -17.41 -3.09
CA ARG A 80 -20.07 -16.81 -3.52
C ARG A 80 -19.68 -15.67 -2.61
N GLU A 81 -20.61 -14.80 -2.24
CA GLU A 81 -20.36 -13.68 -1.35
C GLU A 81 -19.88 -14.16 0.02
N LYS A 82 -20.62 -15.09 0.65
CA LYS A 82 -20.30 -15.64 1.98
C LYS A 82 -18.95 -16.37 2.01
N LYS A 83 -18.54 -16.96 0.87
CA LYS A 83 -17.27 -17.68 0.73
C LYS A 83 -16.13 -16.76 0.26
N SER A 84 -16.42 -15.59 -0.29
CA SER A 84 -15.43 -14.59 -0.72
C SER A 84 -14.83 -13.85 0.48
N LYS A 85 -13.85 -14.49 1.12
CA LYS A 85 -13.08 -13.86 2.20
C LYS A 85 -11.89 -13.10 1.63
N VAL A 86 -11.81 -11.80 1.93
CA VAL A 86 -10.67 -10.95 1.61
C VAL A 86 -9.94 -10.60 2.89
N SER A 87 -8.64 -10.83 2.92
CA SER A 87 -7.79 -10.41 4.04
C SER A 87 -7.30 -8.97 3.84
N LYS A 88 -7.05 -8.25 4.94
CA LYS A 88 -6.43 -6.90 4.90
C LYS A 88 -5.13 -6.88 4.12
N SER A 89 -4.31 -7.93 4.22
CA SER A 89 -3.08 -8.08 3.45
C SER A 89 -3.32 -8.04 1.93
N GLN A 90 -4.40 -8.65 1.44
CA GLN A 90 -4.75 -8.59 0.01
C GLN A 90 -5.18 -7.20 -0.43
N VAL A 91 -5.90 -6.47 0.42
CA VAL A 91 -6.27 -5.06 0.19
C VAL A 91 -5.02 -4.18 0.14
N TYR A 92 -4.15 -4.31 1.14
CA TYR A 92 -2.92 -3.53 1.20
C TYR A 92 -1.97 -3.85 0.05
N SER A 93 -1.96 -5.10 -0.42
CA SER A 93 -1.14 -5.50 -1.57
C SER A 93 -1.60 -4.82 -2.85
N LEU A 94 -2.91 -4.61 -3.01
CA LEU A 94 -3.47 -3.85 -4.13
C LEU A 94 -3.04 -2.38 -4.05
N LEU A 95 -3.23 -1.75 -2.89
CA LEU A 95 -2.84 -0.36 -2.65
C LEU A 95 -1.34 -0.15 -2.87
N TRP A 96 -0.50 -1.07 -2.38
CA TRP A 96 0.93 -1.06 -2.61
C TRP A 96 1.28 -1.16 -4.10
N ALA A 97 0.62 -2.05 -4.83
CA ALA A 97 0.82 -2.19 -6.26
C ALA A 97 0.47 -0.89 -7.00
N GLU A 98 -0.66 -0.28 -6.67
CA GLU A 98 -1.20 0.88 -7.36
C GLU A 98 -0.51 2.19 -6.98
N LYS A 99 -0.14 2.38 -5.71
CA LYS A 99 0.41 3.64 -5.19
C LYS A 99 1.93 3.67 -5.13
N VAL A 100 2.59 2.51 -4.99
CA VAL A 100 4.05 2.43 -4.80
C VAL A 100 4.73 1.72 -5.96
N LYS A 101 4.37 0.47 -6.28
CA LYS A 101 5.07 -0.30 -7.33
C LYS A 101 4.91 0.30 -8.74
N LYS A 102 3.79 0.97 -9.04
CA LYS A 102 3.63 1.69 -10.32
C LYS A 102 4.67 2.80 -10.51
N LEU A 103 5.20 3.37 -9.43
CA LEU A 103 6.19 4.45 -9.44
C LEU A 103 7.64 3.95 -9.30
N LYS A 104 7.88 2.63 -9.43
CA LYS A 104 9.22 2.03 -9.32
C LYS A 104 10.26 2.64 -10.27
N ASP A 105 9.84 3.23 -11.39
CA ASP A 105 10.78 3.88 -12.30
C ASP A 105 11.30 5.21 -11.77
N GLU A 106 10.53 5.87 -10.89
CA GLU A 106 10.87 7.10 -10.17
C GLU A 106 11.59 6.79 -8.83
N ILE A 107 11.39 5.59 -8.29
CA ILE A 107 11.99 5.10 -7.04
C ILE A 107 13.08 4.07 -7.36
N PHE A 108 14.32 4.54 -7.57
CA PHE A 108 15.46 3.70 -7.96
C PHE A 108 15.64 2.49 -7.02
N CYS A 109 15.43 2.68 -5.70
CA CYS A 109 15.53 1.65 -4.67
C CYS A 109 14.55 0.48 -4.81
N LEU A 110 13.50 0.62 -5.62
CA LEU A 110 12.48 -0.42 -5.88
C LEU A 110 12.56 -0.97 -7.32
N ASN A 111 13.61 -0.60 -8.06
CA ASN A 111 13.76 -0.97 -9.46
C ASN A 111 14.88 -2.00 -9.65
N SER A 112 14.51 -3.27 -9.75
CA SER A 112 15.45 -4.38 -9.92
C SER A 112 16.18 -4.40 -11.26
N ARG A 113 15.79 -3.53 -12.21
CA ARG A 113 16.53 -3.32 -13.46
C ARG A 113 17.63 -2.27 -13.32
N LYS A 114 17.56 -1.43 -12.28
CA LYS A 114 18.48 -0.30 -12.06
C LYS A 114 19.38 -0.53 -10.84
N LEU A 115 18.94 -1.32 -9.87
CA LEU A 115 19.69 -1.76 -8.69
C LEU A 115 19.75 -3.29 -8.66
N ASP A 116 20.76 -3.84 -8.00
CA ASP A 116 20.86 -5.28 -7.73
C ASP A 116 19.53 -5.87 -7.24
N SER A 117 19.14 -7.01 -7.81
CA SER A 117 17.83 -7.61 -7.59
C SER A 117 17.63 -8.10 -6.15
N MET A 118 18.70 -8.58 -5.51
CA MET A 118 18.65 -9.03 -4.12
C MET A 118 18.48 -7.84 -3.17
N LEU A 119 19.26 -6.78 -3.37
CA LEU A 119 19.12 -5.53 -2.60
C LEU A 119 17.74 -4.89 -2.80
N THR A 120 17.23 -4.90 -4.04
CA THR A 120 15.90 -4.38 -4.35
C THR A 120 14.81 -5.20 -3.65
N ALA A 121 14.92 -6.53 -3.65
CA ALA A 121 13.96 -7.40 -2.99
C ALA A 121 13.95 -7.19 -1.47
N GLN A 122 15.13 -7.17 -0.83
CA GLN A 122 15.26 -6.92 0.61
C GLN A 122 14.66 -5.56 1.00
N ARG A 123 14.97 -4.50 0.25
CA ARG A 123 14.40 -3.16 0.50
C ARG A 123 12.89 -3.14 0.27
N GLY A 124 12.42 -3.80 -0.79
CA GLY A 124 11.00 -3.93 -1.09
C GLY A 124 10.22 -4.59 0.04
N GLU A 125 10.75 -5.66 0.64
CA GLU A 125 10.14 -6.33 1.80
C GLU A 125 10.10 -5.43 3.03
N ILE A 126 11.17 -4.70 3.32
CA ILE A 126 11.22 -3.74 4.43
C ILE A 126 10.15 -2.66 4.25
N TRP A 127 10.10 -2.01 3.09
CA TRP A 127 9.12 -0.96 2.84
C TRP A 127 7.69 -1.50 2.86
N TRP A 128 7.49 -2.72 2.35
CA TRP A 128 6.20 -3.40 2.39
C TRP A 128 5.75 -3.70 3.81
N SER A 129 6.64 -4.12 4.69
CA SER A 129 6.35 -4.36 6.11
C SER A 129 5.85 -3.07 6.78
N ASP A 130 6.62 -1.99 6.68
CA ASP A 130 6.27 -0.70 7.30
C ASP A 130 4.98 -0.11 6.70
N PHE A 131 4.76 -0.30 5.40
CA PHE A 131 3.55 0.15 4.72
C PHE A 131 2.31 -0.59 5.24
N ARG A 132 2.40 -1.92 5.44
CA ARG A 132 1.30 -2.70 6.04
C ARG A 132 1.00 -2.27 7.47
N GLU A 133 2.03 -1.99 8.27
CA GLU A 133 1.83 -1.49 9.63
C GLU A 133 1.12 -0.14 9.63
N SER A 134 1.58 0.79 8.79
CA SER A 134 0.97 2.11 8.64
C SER A 134 -0.50 2.02 8.17
N LEU A 135 -0.77 1.20 7.16
CA LEU A 135 -2.15 0.98 6.69
C LEU A 135 -3.03 0.29 7.73
N THR A 136 -2.48 -0.61 8.55
CA THR A 136 -3.26 -1.23 9.63
C THR A 136 -3.77 -0.20 10.63
N GLU A 137 -2.98 0.82 10.92
CA GLU A 137 -3.42 1.88 11.81
C GLU A 137 -4.38 2.85 11.12
N ILE A 138 -4.10 3.24 9.87
CA ILE A 138 -5.02 4.08 9.08
C ILE A 138 -6.39 3.40 8.94
N ASP A 139 -6.41 2.10 8.67
CA ASP A 139 -7.64 1.30 8.54
C ASP A 139 -8.42 1.26 9.87
N LYS A 140 -7.75 1.21 11.03
CA LYS A 140 -8.43 1.37 12.33
C LYS A 140 -9.00 2.76 12.51
N GLU A 141 -8.31 3.81 12.07
CA GLU A 141 -8.84 5.17 12.14
C GLU A 141 -10.06 5.33 11.21
N CYS A 142 -10.02 4.78 9.99
CA CYS A 142 -11.16 4.74 9.08
C CYS A 142 -12.35 3.97 9.67
N SER A 143 -12.09 2.87 10.38
CA SER A 143 -13.13 2.07 11.05
C SER A 143 -13.80 2.77 12.25
N LYS A 144 -13.34 3.95 12.66
CA LYS A 144 -14.03 4.77 13.68
C LYS A 144 -15.05 5.73 13.07
N ILE A 145 -14.95 5.98 11.76
CA ILE A 145 -15.78 6.91 11.02
C ILE A 145 -17.04 6.21 10.48
N TYR A 146 -16.92 4.91 10.20
CA TYR A 146 -17.97 4.01 9.70
C TYR A 146 -18.28 2.92 10.72
#